data_AF-A0A6I6DHS3-F1
#
_entry.id   AF-A0A6I6DHS3-F1
#
_cell.length_a   1.000
_cell.length_b   1.000
_cell.length_c   1.000
_cell.angle_alpha   90.00
_cell.angle_beta   90.00
_cell.angle_gamma   90.00
#
_symmetry.space_group_name_H-M   'P 1'
#
loop_
_entity.id
_entity.type
_entity.pdbx_description
1 polymer ?
#
loop_
_entity_poly.entity_id
_entity_poly.type
_entity_poly.pdbx_seq_one_letter_code
_entity_poly.pdbx_strand_id
1 'polypeptide(L)'
;MKKQRLMQILEGSKLGFWEWNVQSGDLLINDLWINILGYDLDEVKSDISSWVELVHHNDRNKLLKKINKLLKGESDLEFEEIEYRIQSKSGEWKWVSTRGKVIEKGDSGEVTVIAGTHSDITRRIKAEKQLKQINQELFALNTISQAMSRSNSLEDIASLLHSLFIETKAFPGGALYFNNIGETKIKRNMDWGLTKDILDFLPQLSVVSHYYEPQNDINLNAKIFQLINEIPSEINVEDYWKSCLAIPIISDQQMQGILFLFDTKYIEVNNHDQIFLKSIGQIIGVAYRKICLFEQVQDFSKQMQLLSQQLIYVQEQERKHLSRELHDQIGQLLTVLKINLQQINSQGYSEDNIEKSIDLVNNVLEDVKDLSFSLRPVLLDDLGLESALRWHLDKYAQHTGIHFNLNSNLGDIRFSSDLEISCYRIVQEAITNAIKHANPTKINIKIKYNNKHLKVLIQNDGQGFDVDLKLKEGVYQKSLGLIGMQERVALFGGELKIISSSLGDGTTVKVTFTVPPENKKRKGG
;
A
#
# COMPACT_ATOMS: atom_id res chain seq x y z
N MET A 1 -24.90 34.58 -66.13
CA MET A 1 -23.93 35.22 -65.21
C MET A 1 -24.25 35.07 -63.72
N LYS A 2 -25.45 35.43 -63.19
CA LYS A 2 -25.74 35.29 -61.74
C LYS A 2 -25.73 33.84 -61.21
N LYS A 3 -26.31 32.87 -61.95
CA LYS A 3 -26.39 31.45 -61.55
C LYS A 3 -25.01 30.76 -61.46
N GLN A 4 -24.12 31.01 -62.44
CA GLN A 4 -22.72 30.53 -62.42
C GLN A 4 -21.90 31.10 -61.25
N ARG A 5 -22.08 32.39 -60.92
CA ARG A 5 -21.38 33.02 -59.80
C ARG A 5 -21.84 32.48 -58.44
N LEU A 6 -23.11 32.10 -58.31
CA LEU A 6 -23.66 31.46 -57.10
C LEU A 6 -23.07 30.05 -56.91
N MET A 7 -23.01 29.25 -57.98
CA MET A 7 -22.42 27.90 -57.94
C MET A 7 -20.93 27.94 -57.53
N GLN A 8 -20.14 28.87 -58.07
CA GLN A 8 -18.73 29.05 -57.70
C GLN A 8 -18.53 29.47 -56.23
N ILE A 9 -19.41 30.31 -55.67
CA ILE A 9 -19.36 30.72 -54.25
C ILE A 9 -19.68 29.53 -53.33
N LEU A 10 -20.61 28.67 -53.73
CA LEU A 10 -21.04 27.48 -52.97
C LEU A 10 -19.99 26.36 -53.01
N GLU A 11 -19.31 26.19 -54.15
CA GLU A 11 -18.14 25.30 -54.27
C GLU A 11 -17.03 25.68 -53.29
N GLY A 12 -16.68 26.97 -53.20
CA GLY A 12 -15.68 27.46 -52.25
C GLY A 12 -16.06 27.26 -50.77
N SER A 13 -17.37 27.14 -50.48
CA SER A 13 -17.89 26.95 -49.12
C SER A 13 -18.02 25.48 -48.71
N LYS A 14 -17.69 24.53 -49.60
CA LYS A 14 -17.84 23.08 -49.39
C LYS A 14 -19.26 22.68 -48.94
N LEU A 15 -20.28 23.32 -49.50
CA LEU A 15 -21.69 22.96 -49.29
C LEU A 15 -22.30 22.36 -50.56
N GLY A 16 -23.01 21.25 -50.38
CA GLY A 16 -23.92 20.75 -51.39
C GLY A 16 -25.05 21.76 -51.58
N PHE A 17 -25.45 22.01 -52.81
CA PHE A 17 -26.56 22.88 -53.17
C PHE A 17 -27.64 22.05 -53.84
N TRP A 18 -28.90 22.38 -53.54
CA TRP A 18 -30.04 21.79 -54.23
C TRP A 18 -31.12 22.84 -54.46
N GLU A 19 -31.84 22.73 -55.58
CA GLU A 19 -32.98 23.55 -55.97
C GLU A 19 -34.05 22.62 -56.53
N TRP A 20 -35.19 22.57 -55.86
CA TRP A 20 -36.33 21.72 -56.20
C TRP A 20 -37.47 22.57 -56.76
N ASN A 21 -37.90 22.24 -57.97
CA ASN A 21 -39.12 22.78 -58.56
C ASN A 21 -40.30 21.87 -58.18
N VAL A 22 -41.21 22.41 -57.37
CA VAL A 22 -42.30 21.65 -56.73
C VAL A 22 -43.32 21.14 -57.76
N GLN A 23 -43.52 21.87 -58.87
CA GLN A 23 -44.53 21.55 -59.88
C GLN A 23 -44.03 20.47 -60.87
N SER A 24 -42.79 20.60 -61.34
CA SER A 24 -42.19 19.64 -62.28
C SER A 24 -41.59 18.41 -61.60
N GLY A 25 -41.19 18.54 -60.33
CA GLY A 25 -40.46 17.51 -59.61
C GLY A 25 -38.94 17.57 -59.81
N ASP A 26 -38.45 18.46 -60.67
CA ASP A 26 -37.04 18.59 -61.04
C ASP A 26 -36.18 19.04 -59.86
N LEU A 27 -35.07 18.34 -59.63
CA LEU A 27 -34.11 18.60 -58.56
C LEU A 27 -32.74 18.93 -59.16
N LEU A 28 -32.38 20.21 -59.17
CA LEU A 28 -31.05 20.68 -59.56
C LEU A 28 -30.10 20.55 -58.36
N ILE A 29 -28.92 19.97 -58.56
CA ILE A 29 -27.89 19.76 -57.54
C ILE A 29 -26.50 20.14 -58.07
N ASN A 30 -25.56 20.47 -57.18
CA ASN A 30 -24.16 20.67 -57.54
C ASN A 30 -23.30 19.42 -57.30
N ASP A 31 -22.11 19.39 -57.88
CA ASP A 31 -21.16 18.27 -57.82
C ASP A 31 -20.88 17.83 -56.38
N LEU A 32 -20.75 18.77 -55.46
CA LEU A 32 -20.43 18.45 -54.07
C LEU A 32 -21.56 17.68 -53.37
N TRP A 33 -22.82 18.00 -53.68
CA TRP A 33 -23.96 17.28 -53.13
C TRP A 33 -23.91 15.79 -53.51
N ILE A 34 -23.60 15.51 -54.77
CA ILE A 34 -23.51 14.14 -55.30
C ILE A 34 -22.26 13.42 -54.78
N ASN A 35 -21.12 14.13 -54.73
CA ASN A 35 -19.87 13.62 -54.18
C ASN A 35 -19.97 13.25 -52.69
N ILE A 36 -20.81 13.95 -51.91
CA ILE A 36 -21.08 13.57 -50.52
C ILE A 36 -21.65 12.15 -50.46
N LEU A 37 -22.44 11.70 -51.43
CA LEU A 37 -23.03 10.36 -51.46
C LEU A 37 -22.21 9.34 -52.24
N GLY A 38 -21.19 9.80 -52.97
CA GLY A 38 -20.28 8.97 -53.77
C GLY A 38 -20.89 8.45 -55.08
N TYR A 39 -21.92 9.14 -55.59
CA TYR A 39 -22.47 8.90 -56.92
C TYR A 39 -21.79 9.81 -57.95
N ASP A 40 -21.96 9.53 -59.24
CA ASP A 40 -21.68 10.48 -60.32
C ASP A 40 -22.97 11.19 -60.79
N LEU A 41 -22.85 12.36 -61.41
CA LEU A 41 -23.99 13.17 -61.87
C LEU A 41 -24.97 12.41 -62.80
N ASP A 42 -24.44 11.49 -63.60
CA ASP A 42 -25.22 10.74 -64.59
C ASP A 42 -25.92 9.50 -64.00
N GLU A 43 -25.65 9.14 -62.74
CA GLU A 43 -26.12 7.91 -62.11
C GLU A 43 -27.39 8.07 -61.27
N VAL A 44 -27.78 9.30 -60.93
CA VAL A 44 -28.93 9.60 -60.06
C VAL A 44 -29.95 10.40 -60.84
N LYS A 45 -31.19 9.91 -60.90
CA LYS A 45 -32.30 10.68 -61.48
C LYS A 45 -32.48 11.97 -60.68
N SER A 46 -32.46 13.11 -61.38
CA SER A 46 -32.60 14.45 -60.83
C SER A 46 -34.05 14.77 -60.44
N ASP A 47 -34.72 13.87 -59.72
CA ASP A 47 -36.06 14.08 -59.17
C ASP A 47 -36.09 13.91 -57.64
N ILE A 48 -37.04 14.57 -57.00
CA ILE A 48 -37.16 14.56 -55.54
C ILE A 48 -37.53 13.16 -54.98
N SER A 49 -38.25 12.36 -55.76
CA SER A 49 -38.72 11.03 -55.36
C SER A 49 -37.56 10.05 -55.17
N SER A 50 -36.62 10.01 -56.12
CA SER A 50 -35.42 9.15 -56.03
C SER A 50 -34.57 9.51 -54.82
N TRP A 51 -34.53 10.79 -54.45
CA TRP A 51 -33.81 11.23 -53.24
C TRP A 51 -34.50 10.79 -51.94
N VAL A 52 -35.84 10.88 -51.83
CA VAL A 52 -36.57 10.43 -50.64
C VAL A 52 -36.36 8.92 -50.40
N GLU A 53 -36.17 8.14 -51.47
CA GLU A 53 -35.85 6.71 -51.36
C GLU A 53 -34.50 6.44 -50.72
N LEU A 54 -33.49 7.29 -50.94
CA LEU A 54 -32.17 7.16 -50.31
C LEU A 54 -32.19 7.52 -48.81
N VAL A 55 -33.22 8.21 -48.32
CA VAL A 55 -33.34 8.58 -46.91
C VAL A 55 -33.72 7.36 -46.06
N HIS A 56 -33.07 7.19 -44.91
CA HIS A 56 -33.37 6.11 -43.98
C HIS A 56 -34.84 6.14 -43.55
N HIS A 57 -35.51 4.98 -43.57
CA HIS A 57 -36.96 4.86 -43.31
C HIS A 57 -37.44 5.57 -42.03
N ASN A 58 -36.70 5.46 -40.92
CA ASN A 58 -37.01 6.14 -39.65
C ASN A 58 -36.97 7.68 -39.72
N ASP A 59 -36.24 8.24 -40.68
CA ASP A 59 -36.04 9.70 -40.79
C ASP A 59 -36.98 10.32 -41.85
N ARG A 60 -37.48 9.51 -42.81
CA ARG A 60 -38.39 9.95 -43.89
C ARG A 60 -39.62 10.70 -43.39
N ASN A 61 -40.30 10.15 -42.39
CA ASN A 61 -41.53 10.77 -41.86
C ASN A 61 -41.26 12.16 -41.26
N LYS A 62 -40.12 12.35 -40.60
CA LYS A 62 -39.73 13.65 -40.01
C LYS A 62 -39.43 14.66 -41.12
N LEU A 63 -38.72 14.23 -42.15
CA LEU A 63 -38.36 15.03 -43.31
C LEU A 63 -39.59 15.47 -44.11
N LEU A 64 -40.45 14.52 -44.50
CA LEU A 64 -41.69 14.79 -45.24
C LEU A 64 -42.65 15.70 -44.47
N LYS A 65 -42.75 15.55 -43.14
CA LYS A 65 -43.55 16.46 -42.30
C LYS A 65 -43.05 17.91 -42.38
N LYS A 66 -41.74 18.14 -42.36
CA LYS A 66 -41.18 19.49 -42.47
C LYS A 66 -41.35 20.07 -43.88
N ILE A 67 -41.14 19.26 -44.93
CA ILE A 67 -41.38 19.68 -46.32
C ILE A 67 -42.87 20.06 -46.51
N ASN A 68 -43.79 19.22 -46.04
CA ASN A 68 -45.23 19.47 -46.18
C ASN A 68 -45.70 20.75 -45.46
N LYS A 69 -45.13 21.09 -44.31
CA LYS A 69 -45.42 22.36 -43.63
C LYS A 69 -45.01 23.57 -44.46
N LEU A 70 -43.83 23.50 -45.09
CA LEU A 70 -43.33 24.57 -45.94
C LEU A 70 -44.21 24.75 -47.19
N LEU A 71 -44.63 23.64 -47.81
CA LEU A 71 -45.54 23.66 -48.97
C LEU A 71 -46.92 24.25 -48.65
N LYS A 72 -47.43 24.03 -47.44
CA LYS A 72 -48.72 24.57 -46.99
C LYS A 72 -48.66 26.03 -46.52
N GLY A 73 -47.47 26.63 -46.49
CA GLY A 73 -47.27 27.99 -45.95
C GLY A 73 -47.50 28.09 -44.44
N GLU A 74 -47.43 26.97 -43.72
CA GLU A 74 -47.61 26.89 -42.26
C GLU A 74 -46.31 27.20 -41.47
N SER A 75 -45.21 27.49 -42.16
CA SER A 75 -43.94 27.92 -41.59
C SER A 75 -43.49 29.25 -42.19
N ASP A 76 -42.53 29.91 -41.53
CA ASP A 76 -41.71 30.92 -42.19
C ASP A 76 -41.17 30.35 -43.51
N LEU A 77 -40.85 31.19 -44.48
CA LEU A 77 -40.40 30.81 -45.83
C LEU A 77 -39.11 29.96 -45.85
N GLU A 78 -38.64 29.46 -44.71
CA GLU A 78 -37.48 28.63 -44.47
C GLU A 78 -37.86 27.47 -43.53
N PHE A 79 -37.31 26.27 -43.75
CA PHE A 79 -37.37 25.22 -42.73
C PHE A 79 -36.10 25.20 -41.88
N GLU A 80 -36.29 25.09 -40.57
CA GLU A 80 -35.19 24.85 -39.61
C GLU A 80 -34.37 23.63 -40.01
N GLU A 81 -33.05 23.71 -39.79
CA GLU A 81 -32.08 22.65 -40.02
C GLU A 81 -32.60 21.24 -39.69
N ILE A 82 -32.42 20.32 -40.64
CA ILE A 82 -32.85 18.93 -40.52
C ILE A 82 -31.65 18.03 -40.72
N GLU A 83 -31.42 17.21 -39.71
CA GLU A 83 -30.40 16.17 -39.74
C GLU A 83 -31.06 14.81 -39.92
N TYR A 84 -30.61 14.06 -40.90
CA TYR A 84 -31.15 12.73 -41.24
C TYR A 84 -30.07 11.85 -41.87
N ARG A 85 -30.35 10.55 -41.95
CA ARG A 85 -29.48 9.58 -42.60
C ARG A 85 -29.88 9.37 -44.05
N ILE A 86 -28.87 9.32 -44.92
CA ILE A 86 -29.01 9.04 -46.34
C ILE A 86 -28.02 7.94 -46.73
N GLN A 87 -28.45 7.04 -47.62
CA GLN A 87 -27.63 5.93 -48.08
C GLN A 87 -26.67 6.39 -49.17
N SER A 88 -25.39 6.07 -49.02
CA SER A 88 -24.36 6.29 -50.03
C SER A 88 -24.31 5.15 -51.04
N LYS A 89 -23.59 5.34 -52.16
CA LYS A 89 -23.40 4.32 -53.20
C LYS A 89 -22.79 3.01 -52.67
N SER A 90 -21.93 3.10 -51.66
CA SER A 90 -21.34 1.93 -50.99
C SER A 90 -22.29 1.19 -50.04
N GLY A 91 -23.50 1.71 -49.84
CA GLY A 91 -24.47 1.19 -48.89
C GLY A 91 -24.32 1.73 -47.46
N GLU A 92 -23.29 2.53 -47.18
CA GLU A 92 -23.10 3.15 -45.87
C GLU A 92 -24.10 4.29 -45.62
N TRP A 93 -24.53 4.43 -44.37
CA TRP A 93 -25.35 5.55 -43.93
C TRP A 93 -24.50 6.78 -43.62
N LYS A 94 -24.79 7.89 -44.30
CA LYS A 94 -24.20 9.21 -43.99
C LYS A 94 -25.22 10.09 -43.29
N TRP A 95 -24.75 10.85 -42.31
CA TRP A 95 -25.55 11.89 -41.67
C TRP A 95 -25.36 13.19 -42.43
N VAL A 96 -26.49 13.80 -42.78
CA VAL A 96 -26.52 15.01 -43.57
C VAL A 96 -27.40 16.04 -42.91
N SER A 97 -26.94 17.28 -42.89
CA SER A 97 -27.71 18.45 -42.48
C SER A 97 -28.18 19.18 -43.73
N THR A 98 -29.50 19.37 -43.84
CA THR A 98 -30.10 20.17 -44.90
C THR A 98 -30.86 21.36 -44.32
N ARG A 99 -30.80 22.48 -45.03
CA ARG A 99 -31.58 23.70 -44.78
C ARG A 99 -32.16 24.16 -46.11
N GLY A 100 -33.38 24.66 -46.11
CA GLY A 100 -34.05 25.07 -47.34
C GLY A 100 -34.96 26.28 -47.14
N LYS A 101 -35.07 27.08 -48.20
CA LYS A 101 -35.85 28.31 -48.28
C LYS A 101 -36.71 28.30 -49.54
N VAL A 102 -37.94 28.81 -49.43
CA VAL A 102 -38.78 29.16 -50.57
C VAL A 102 -38.16 30.34 -51.30
N ILE A 103 -37.76 30.11 -52.55
CA ILE A 103 -37.16 31.14 -53.42
C ILE A 103 -38.23 31.78 -54.30
N GLU A 104 -39.20 31.00 -54.75
CA GLU A 104 -40.26 31.48 -55.64
C GLU A 104 -41.64 30.95 -55.23
N LYS A 105 -42.66 31.78 -55.47
CA LYS A 105 -44.08 31.44 -55.34
C LYS A 105 -44.79 31.80 -56.64
N GLY A 106 -45.83 31.05 -56.98
CA GLY A 106 -46.71 31.35 -58.10
C GLY A 106 -47.72 32.46 -57.77
N ASP A 107 -48.47 32.88 -58.78
CA ASP A 107 -49.40 34.00 -58.69
C ASP A 107 -50.56 33.75 -57.69
N SER A 108 -50.92 32.49 -57.43
CA SER A 108 -51.89 32.10 -56.39
C SER A 108 -51.28 31.85 -55.01
N GLY A 109 -49.98 32.15 -54.83
CA GLY A 109 -49.27 32.05 -53.55
C GLY A 109 -48.73 30.66 -53.21
N GLU A 110 -48.88 29.69 -54.10
CA GLU A 110 -48.30 28.34 -54.00
C GLU A 110 -46.78 28.37 -54.14
N VAL A 111 -46.09 27.51 -53.38
CA VAL A 111 -44.63 27.40 -53.44
C VAL A 111 -44.22 26.72 -54.75
N THR A 112 -43.39 27.40 -55.55
CA THR A 112 -42.93 26.87 -56.86
C THR A 112 -41.50 26.37 -56.82
N VAL A 113 -40.60 27.09 -56.12
CA VAL A 113 -39.18 26.73 -56.03
C VAL A 113 -38.67 26.81 -54.60
N ILE A 114 -37.99 25.74 -54.17
CA ILE A 114 -37.30 25.66 -52.88
C ILE A 114 -35.82 25.41 -53.16
N ALA A 115 -34.94 26.22 -52.59
CA ALA A 115 -33.49 25.99 -52.70
C ALA A 115 -32.85 25.91 -51.32
N GLY A 116 -31.74 25.19 -51.25
CA GLY A 116 -31.13 24.90 -49.97
C GLY A 116 -29.69 24.43 -50.07
N THR A 117 -29.11 24.24 -48.89
CA THR A 117 -27.76 23.72 -48.72
C THR A 117 -27.79 22.37 -48.01
N HIS A 118 -26.78 21.56 -48.28
CA HIS A 118 -26.61 20.22 -47.79
C HIS A 118 -25.17 20.03 -47.34
N SER A 119 -24.96 19.48 -46.15
CA SER A 119 -23.61 19.26 -45.60
C SER A 119 -23.48 17.88 -44.98
N ASP A 120 -22.34 17.24 -45.20
CA ASP A 120 -21.99 15.98 -44.53
C ASP A 120 -21.57 16.28 -43.09
N ILE A 121 -22.40 15.83 -42.14
CA ILE A 121 -22.17 15.98 -40.70
C ILE A 121 -21.79 14.64 -40.05
N THR A 122 -21.50 13.61 -40.83
CA THR A 122 -21.18 12.25 -40.35
C THR A 122 -20.04 12.26 -39.34
N ARG A 123 -18.98 13.03 -39.61
CA ARG A 123 -17.83 13.16 -38.68
C ARG A 123 -18.25 13.81 -37.36
N ARG A 124 -19.09 14.84 -37.40
CA ARG A 124 -19.59 15.54 -36.20
C ARG A 124 -20.44 14.61 -35.33
N ILE A 125 -21.43 13.94 -35.92
CA ILE A 125 -22.31 13.01 -35.19
C ILE A 125 -21.52 11.84 -34.59
N LYS A 126 -20.53 11.30 -35.32
CA LYS A 126 -19.63 10.26 -34.79
C LYS A 126 -18.84 10.78 -33.58
N ALA A 127 -18.27 11.99 -33.67
CA ALA A 127 -17.51 12.60 -32.57
C ALA A 127 -18.39 12.91 -31.35
N GLU A 128 -19.59 13.45 -31.55
CA GLU A 128 -20.55 13.73 -30.46
C GLU A 128 -20.98 12.45 -29.74
N LYS A 129 -21.24 11.38 -30.49
CA LYS A 129 -21.58 10.08 -29.91
C LYS A 129 -20.43 9.51 -29.08
N GLN A 130 -19.20 9.58 -29.60
CA GLN A 130 -17.99 9.16 -28.87
C GLN A 130 -17.79 9.99 -27.60
N LEU A 131 -17.91 11.31 -27.69
CA LEU A 131 -17.76 12.22 -26.54
C LEU A 131 -18.82 11.95 -25.47
N LYS A 132 -20.08 11.71 -25.88
CA LYS A 132 -21.14 11.32 -24.95
C LYS A 132 -20.82 10.01 -24.23
N GLN A 133 -20.32 9.01 -24.95
CA GLN A 133 -19.92 7.74 -24.36
C GLN A 133 -18.76 7.92 -23.36
N ILE A 134 -17.69 8.63 -23.75
CA ILE A 134 -16.55 8.93 -22.86
C ILE A 134 -17.02 9.65 -21.60
N ASN A 135 -17.90 10.66 -21.71
CA ASN A 135 -18.41 11.38 -20.55
C ASN A 135 -19.23 10.48 -19.61
N GLN A 136 -20.02 9.54 -20.14
CA GLN A 136 -20.77 8.57 -19.33
C GLN A 136 -19.82 7.63 -18.57
N GLU A 137 -18.76 7.16 -19.23
CA GLU A 137 -17.77 6.29 -18.62
C GLU A 137 -16.92 7.02 -17.57
N LEU A 138 -16.51 8.26 -17.83
CA LEU A 138 -15.82 9.10 -16.85
C LEU A 138 -16.70 9.37 -15.62
N PHE A 139 -17.99 9.62 -15.83
CA PHE A 139 -18.93 9.80 -14.72
C PHE A 139 -19.04 8.52 -13.88
N ALA A 140 -19.12 7.35 -14.51
CA ALA A 140 -19.13 6.07 -13.83
C ALA A 140 -17.83 5.86 -13.03
N LEU A 141 -16.65 6.04 -13.65
CA LEU A 141 -15.35 5.90 -12.99
C LEU A 141 -15.21 6.84 -11.79
N ASN A 142 -15.63 8.11 -11.92
CA ASN A 142 -15.58 9.06 -10.81
C ASN A 142 -16.50 8.63 -9.65
N THR A 143 -17.70 8.15 -9.97
CA THR A 143 -18.65 7.65 -8.95
C THR A 143 -18.06 6.45 -8.19
N ILE A 144 -17.48 5.49 -8.92
CA ILE A 144 -16.80 4.32 -8.33
C ILE A 144 -15.61 4.77 -7.48
N SER A 145 -14.79 5.67 -8.00
CA SER A 145 -13.62 6.21 -7.31
C SER A 145 -13.99 6.89 -6.00
N GLN A 146 -15.04 7.70 -5.97
CA GLN A 146 -15.54 8.34 -4.76
C GLN A 146 -16.07 7.33 -3.74
N ALA A 147 -16.81 6.32 -4.20
CA ALA A 147 -17.32 5.27 -3.32
C ALA A 147 -16.16 4.47 -2.70
N MET A 148 -15.20 4.02 -3.53
CA MET A 148 -14.00 3.28 -3.10
C MET A 148 -13.09 4.12 -2.18
N SER A 149 -13.03 5.44 -2.39
CA SER A 149 -12.27 6.33 -1.51
C SER A 149 -12.85 6.38 -0.09
N ARG A 150 -14.16 6.17 0.08
CA ARG A 150 -14.84 6.14 1.38
C ARG A 150 -14.81 4.77 2.05
N SER A 151 -14.50 3.70 1.31
CA SER A 151 -14.35 2.35 1.84
C SER A 151 -13.21 2.27 2.85
N ASN A 152 -13.47 1.69 4.01
CA ASN A 152 -12.51 1.52 5.09
C ASN A 152 -12.21 0.05 5.38
N SER A 153 -12.94 -0.88 4.76
CA SER A 153 -12.67 -2.31 4.88
C SER A 153 -12.80 -3.03 3.53
N LEU A 154 -12.36 -4.29 3.51
CA LEU A 154 -12.51 -5.17 2.35
C LEU A 154 -13.98 -5.47 2.05
N GLU A 155 -14.82 -5.56 3.07
CA GLU A 155 -16.26 -5.76 2.94
C GLU A 155 -16.93 -4.58 2.24
N ASP A 156 -16.45 -3.34 2.46
CA ASP A 156 -16.95 -2.16 1.75
C ASP A 156 -16.63 -2.24 0.26
N ILE A 157 -15.40 -2.64 -0.11
CA ILE A 157 -15.01 -2.85 -1.51
C ILE A 157 -15.90 -3.94 -2.13
N ALA A 158 -16.06 -5.08 -1.43
CA ALA A 158 -16.89 -6.17 -1.91
C ALA A 158 -18.36 -5.75 -2.13
N SER A 159 -18.93 -5.00 -1.19
CA SER A 159 -20.30 -4.50 -1.29
C SER A 159 -20.48 -3.53 -2.46
N LEU A 160 -19.49 -2.70 -2.74
CA LEU A 160 -19.51 -1.80 -3.91
C LEU A 160 -19.39 -2.57 -5.22
N LEU A 161 -18.53 -3.58 -5.29
CA LEU A 161 -18.45 -4.43 -6.48
C LEU A 161 -19.74 -5.23 -6.68
N HIS A 162 -20.39 -5.62 -5.58
CA HIS A 162 -21.69 -6.29 -5.64
C HIS A 162 -22.75 -5.38 -6.28
N SER A 163 -22.91 -4.15 -5.80
CA SER A 163 -23.88 -3.22 -6.42
C SER A 163 -23.50 -2.87 -7.86
N LEU A 164 -22.21 -2.76 -8.15
CA LEU A 164 -21.74 -2.41 -9.48
C LEU A 164 -21.97 -3.50 -10.52
N PHE A 165 -21.68 -4.76 -10.19
CA PHE A 165 -21.74 -5.86 -11.16
C PHE A 165 -23.04 -6.67 -11.05
N ILE A 166 -23.54 -6.91 -9.85
CA ILE A 166 -24.68 -7.82 -9.65
C ILE A 166 -26.01 -7.08 -9.82
N GLU A 167 -26.19 -5.91 -9.18
CA GLU A 167 -27.46 -5.17 -9.28
C GLU A 167 -27.69 -4.59 -10.67
N THR A 168 -26.62 -4.12 -11.32
CA THR A 168 -26.68 -3.65 -12.71
C THR A 168 -26.78 -4.80 -13.72
N LYS A 169 -26.59 -6.05 -13.27
CA LYS A 169 -26.46 -7.26 -14.09
C LYS A 169 -25.30 -7.16 -15.10
N ALA A 170 -24.28 -6.37 -14.80
CA ALA A 170 -23.03 -6.32 -15.54
C ALA A 170 -22.12 -7.45 -15.05
N PHE A 171 -21.90 -8.47 -15.89
CA PHE A 171 -21.16 -9.70 -15.58
C PHE A 171 -21.85 -10.62 -14.56
N PRO A 172 -22.58 -11.66 -15.02
CA PRO A 172 -23.31 -12.58 -14.15
C PRO A 172 -22.44 -13.41 -13.20
N GLY A 173 -21.12 -13.50 -13.42
CA GLY A 173 -20.19 -14.17 -12.51
C GLY A 173 -18.89 -13.40 -12.34
N GLY A 174 -18.21 -13.62 -11.22
CA GLY A 174 -16.91 -13.03 -10.98
C GLY A 174 -16.29 -13.44 -9.66
N ALA A 175 -15.00 -13.14 -9.52
CA ALA A 175 -14.23 -13.43 -8.33
C ALA A 175 -13.06 -12.45 -8.16
N LEU A 176 -12.88 -11.98 -6.93
CA LEU A 176 -11.86 -11.03 -6.53
C LEU A 176 -10.84 -11.71 -5.63
N TYR A 177 -9.57 -11.56 -6.00
CA TYR A 177 -8.46 -12.11 -5.26
C TYR A 177 -7.46 -11.01 -4.93
N PHE A 178 -7.08 -10.87 -3.66
CA PHE A 178 -6.00 -9.98 -3.23
C PHE A 178 -4.82 -10.76 -2.65
N ASN A 179 -3.66 -10.13 -2.62
CA ASN A 179 -2.49 -10.64 -1.92
C ASN A 179 -2.43 -10.11 -0.48
N ASN A 180 -2.42 -11.00 0.50
CA ASN A 180 -2.13 -10.60 1.88
C ASN A 180 -0.68 -10.13 2.00
N ILE A 181 -0.44 -9.05 2.77
CA ILE A 181 0.92 -8.54 2.97
C ILE A 181 1.79 -9.61 3.64
N GLY A 182 2.83 -10.07 2.93
CA GLY A 182 3.78 -11.08 3.41
C GLY A 182 3.45 -12.52 3.04
N GLU A 183 2.33 -12.76 2.34
CA GLU A 183 1.99 -14.07 1.79
C GLU A 183 2.38 -14.14 0.30
N THR A 184 2.73 -15.34 -0.18
CA THR A 184 3.05 -15.61 -1.60
C THR A 184 1.85 -16.17 -2.36
N LYS A 185 0.65 -16.16 -1.77
CA LYS A 185 -0.57 -16.71 -2.36
C LYS A 185 -1.67 -15.66 -2.32
N ILE A 186 -2.38 -15.52 -3.43
CA ILE A 186 -3.63 -14.77 -3.48
C ILE A 186 -4.69 -15.50 -2.66
N LYS A 187 -5.48 -14.71 -1.94
CA LYS A 187 -6.64 -15.17 -1.21
C LYS A 187 -7.89 -14.73 -1.94
N ARG A 188 -8.91 -15.59 -1.97
CA ARG A 188 -10.24 -15.20 -2.47
C ARG A 188 -10.90 -14.30 -1.44
N ASN A 189 -11.29 -13.10 -1.85
CA ASN A 189 -11.94 -12.12 -0.97
C ASN A 189 -13.43 -11.98 -1.25
N MET A 190 -13.84 -12.19 -2.51
CA MET A 190 -15.23 -12.13 -2.93
C MET A 190 -15.43 -13.01 -4.17
N ASP A 191 -16.61 -13.59 -4.30
CA ASP A 191 -17.04 -14.31 -5.50
C ASP A 191 -18.57 -14.24 -5.66
N TRP A 192 -19.05 -14.37 -6.88
CA TRP A 192 -20.48 -14.46 -7.19
C TRP A 192 -20.72 -15.23 -8.48
N GLY A 193 -21.86 -15.92 -8.57
CA GLY A 193 -22.32 -16.58 -9.78
C GLY A 193 -21.46 -17.78 -10.25
N LEU A 194 -20.33 -18.07 -9.61
CA LEU A 194 -19.40 -19.13 -10.02
C LEU A 194 -19.56 -20.39 -9.16
N THR A 195 -19.31 -21.55 -9.78
CA THR A 195 -19.25 -22.84 -9.08
C THR A 195 -17.92 -23.02 -8.37
N LYS A 196 -17.89 -23.90 -7.37
CA LYS A 196 -16.67 -24.18 -6.60
C LYS A 196 -15.52 -24.67 -7.48
N ASP A 197 -15.81 -25.50 -8.49
CA ASP A 197 -14.79 -26.04 -9.41
C ASP A 197 -14.07 -24.92 -10.19
N ILE A 198 -14.82 -23.91 -10.65
CA ILE A 198 -14.22 -22.73 -11.32
C ILE A 198 -13.38 -21.94 -10.31
N LEU A 199 -13.91 -21.68 -9.12
CA LEU A 199 -13.23 -20.88 -8.10
C LEU A 199 -11.92 -21.51 -7.61
N ASP A 200 -11.86 -22.85 -7.55
CA ASP A 200 -10.67 -23.60 -7.15
C ASP A 200 -9.63 -23.66 -8.30
N PHE A 201 -10.07 -23.50 -9.56
CA PHE A 201 -9.21 -23.46 -10.74
C PHE A 201 -8.64 -22.08 -11.04
N LEU A 202 -9.38 -20.99 -10.80
CA LEU A 202 -8.95 -19.62 -11.11
C LEU A 202 -7.52 -19.27 -10.62
N PRO A 203 -7.08 -19.64 -9.40
CA PRO A 203 -5.72 -19.37 -8.93
C PRO A 203 -4.62 -20.13 -9.69
N GLN A 204 -4.98 -21.13 -10.50
CA GLN A 204 -4.06 -21.98 -11.26
C GLN A 204 -3.84 -21.48 -12.69
N LEU A 205 -4.58 -20.45 -13.12
CA LEU A 205 -4.48 -19.87 -14.45
C LEU A 205 -3.09 -19.28 -14.70
N SER A 206 -2.66 -19.30 -15.97
CA SER A 206 -1.32 -18.84 -16.34
C SER A 206 -1.11 -17.36 -15.99
N VAL A 207 -2.15 -16.53 -16.11
CA VAL A 207 -2.10 -15.11 -15.72
C VAL A 207 -1.73 -14.94 -14.23
N VAL A 208 -2.14 -15.89 -13.40
CA VAL A 208 -1.91 -15.87 -11.95
C VAL A 208 -0.53 -16.45 -11.63
N SER A 209 -0.05 -17.46 -12.35
CA SER A 209 1.31 -17.98 -12.13
C SER A 209 2.37 -16.93 -12.46
N HIS A 210 2.19 -16.18 -13.56
CA HIS A 210 3.08 -15.07 -13.92
C HIS A 210 3.05 -13.91 -12.91
N TYR A 211 2.01 -13.81 -12.08
CA TYR A 211 1.94 -12.82 -10.99
C TYR A 211 2.90 -13.13 -9.83
N TYR A 212 3.25 -14.41 -9.59
CA TYR A 212 4.09 -14.81 -8.44
C TYR A 212 5.59 -14.93 -8.75
N GLU A 213 6.03 -14.77 -9.99
CA GLU A 213 7.45 -14.95 -10.37
C GLU A 213 8.21 -13.61 -10.40
N PRO A 214 9.06 -13.30 -9.40
CA PRO A 214 9.72 -12.00 -9.28
C PRO A 214 10.88 -11.77 -10.26
N GLN A 215 11.28 -12.79 -11.03
CA GLN A 215 12.34 -12.70 -12.04
C GLN A 215 11.82 -12.48 -13.47
N ASN A 216 10.51 -12.58 -13.68
CA ASN A 216 9.94 -12.27 -14.98
C ASN A 216 9.76 -10.75 -15.09
N ASP A 217 10.67 -10.13 -15.84
CA ASP A 217 10.48 -8.81 -16.46
C ASP A 217 9.33 -8.79 -17.49
N ILE A 218 8.49 -9.83 -17.49
CA ILE A 218 7.24 -9.88 -18.24
C ILE A 218 6.26 -8.98 -17.50
N ASN A 219 6.39 -7.67 -17.68
CA ASN A 219 5.49 -6.88 -18.50
C ASN A 219 4.03 -7.39 -18.62
N LEU A 220 3.42 -7.88 -17.53
CA LEU A 220 1.98 -8.06 -17.32
C LEU A 220 1.27 -6.69 -17.24
N ASN A 221 1.79 -5.72 -17.99
CA ASN A 221 1.52 -4.30 -17.95
C ASN A 221 0.03 -4.04 -18.16
N ALA A 222 -0.72 -3.97 -17.06
CA ALA A 222 -2.14 -3.62 -17.01
C ALA A 222 -3.00 -4.28 -18.11
N LYS A 223 -2.63 -5.42 -18.69
CA LYS A 223 -3.40 -5.99 -19.83
C LYS A 223 -4.59 -6.76 -19.27
N ILE A 224 -5.71 -6.64 -19.95
CA ILE A 224 -6.87 -7.47 -19.69
C ILE A 224 -6.70 -8.73 -20.50
N PHE A 225 -6.92 -9.87 -19.87
CA PHE A 225 -6.77 -11.18 -20.51
C PHE A 225 -8.15 -11.79 -20.72
N GLN A 226 -8.42 -12.26 -21.94
CA GLN A 226 -9.56 -13.12 -22.22
C GLN A 226 -9.12 -14.57 -22.08
N LEU A 227 -9.56 -15.23 -21.02
CA LEU A 227 -8.96 -16.49 -20.54
C LEU A 227 -9.85 -17.71 -20.75
N ILE A 228 -10.96 -17.57 -21.47
CA ILE A 228 -11.94 -18.66 -21.62
C ILE A 228 -11.29 -19.94 -22.20
N ASN A 229 -10.28 -19.78 -23.04
CA ASN A 229 -9.54 -20.89 -23.67
C ASN A 229 -8.48 -21.53 -22.76
N GLU A 230 -8.12 -20.91 -21.64
CA GLU A 230 -7.17 -21.48 -20.67
C GLU A 230 -7.85 -22.41 -19.66
N ILE A 231 -9.17 -22.40 -19.60
CA ILE A 231 -9.93 -23.26 -18.67
C ILE A 231 -10.10 -24.66 -19.30
N PRO A 232 -9.70 -25.74 -18.60
CA PRO A 232 -9.82 -27.11 -19.09
C PRO A 232 -11.26 -27.46 -19.47
N SER A 233 -11.44 -28.20 -20.55
CA SER A 233 -12.75 -28.69 -21.01
C SER A 233 -13.46 -29.60 -20.01
N GLU A 234 -12.74 -30.16 -19.04
CA GLU A 234 -13.27 -30.96 -17.93
C GLU A 234 -14.07 -30.13 -16.93
N ILE A 235 -13.74 -28.85 -16.81
CA ILE A 235 -14.53 -27.87 -16.06
C ILE A 235 -15.56 -27.36 -17.05
N ASN A 236 -16.83 -27.72 -16.84
CA ASN A 236 -17.89 -27.34 -17.77
C ASN A 236 -18.17 -25.83 -17.71
N VAL A 237 -17.38 -25.06 -18.46
CA VAL A 237 -17.45 -23.61 -18.54
C VAL A 237 -18.18 -23.16 -19.80
N GLU A 238 -17.98 -23.83 -20.94
CA GLU A 238 -18.57 -23.40 -22.22
C GLU A 238 -20.10 -23.52 -22.28
N ASP A 239 -20.71 -24.46 -21.54
CA ASP A 239 -22.17 -24.61 -21.51
C ASP A 239 -22.88 -23.41 -20.83
N TYR A 240 -22.15 -22.62 -20.03
CA TYR A 240 -22.72 -21.53 -19.23
C TYR A 240 -22.03 -20.17 -19.44
N TRP A 241 -20.72 -20.13 -19.67
CA TRP A 241 -19.91 -18.91 -19.76
C TRP A 241 -19.18 -18.86 -21.11
N LYS A 242 -19.33 -17.75 -21.83
CA LYS A 242 -18.70 -17.53 -23.14
C LYS A 242 -17.51 -16.58 -23.08
N SER A 243 -17.29 -15.91 -21.95
CA SER A 243 -16.18 -14.98 -21.79
C SER A 243 -15.73 -14.93 -20.34
N CYS A 244 -14.41 -14.89 -20.14
CA CYS A 244 -13.76 -14.70 -18.86
C CYS A 244 -12.70 -13.61 -19.05
N LEU A 245 -12.83 -12.50 -18.33
CA LEU A 245 -11.90 -11.39 -18.32
C LEU A 245 -11.13 -11.37 -17.01
N ALA A 246 -9.80 -11.35 -17.07
CA ALA A 246 -8.97 -11.06 -15.91
C ALA A 246 -8.50 -9.60 -15.95
N ILE A 247 -8.87 -8.86 -14.91
CA ILE A 247 -8.53 -7.46 -14.72
C ILE A 247 -7.49 -7.38 -13.60
N PRO A 248 -6.26 -6.92 -13.89
CA PRO A 248 -5.23 -6.77 -12.87
C PRO A 248 -5.57 -5.59 -11.96
N ILE A 249 -5.43 -5.81 -10.66
CA ILE A 249 -5.60 -4.78 -9.64
C ILE A 249 -4.21 -4.26 -9.29
N ILE A 250 -3.96 -2.98 -9.56
CA ILE A 250 -2.61 -2.41 -9.51
C ILE A 250 -2.60 -1.16 -8.63
N SER A 251 -1.60 -1.05 -7.76
CA SER A 251 -1.28 0.14 -6.98
C SER A 251 0.24 0.31 -6.97
N ASP A 252 0.74 1.55 -7.13
CA ASP A 252 2.18 1.86 -7.11
C ASP A 252 3.03 0.98 -8.06
N GLN A 253 2.50 0.71 -9.26
CA GLN A 253 3.12 -0.18 -10.27
C GLN A 253 3.29 -1.65 -9.83
N GLN A 254 2.71 -2.04 -8.69
CA GLN A 254 2.69 -3.41 -8.21
C GLN A 254 1.27 -3.97 -8.34
N MET A 255 1.16 -5.18 -8.87
CA MET A 255 -0.11 -5.90 -8.83
C MET A 255 -0.39 -6.27 -7.36
N GLN A 256 -1.60 -5.97 -6.92
CA GLN A 256 -2.12 -6.22 -5.57
C GLN A 256 -3.11 -7.39 -5.56
N GLY A 257 -3.66 -7.72 -6.72
CA GLY A 257 -4.70 -8.71 -6.88
C GLY A 257 -5.21 -8.83 -8.32
N ILE A 258 -6.20 -9.68 -8.52
CA ILE A 258 -6.85 -9.91 -9.81
C ILE A 258 -8.36 -9.99 -9.61
N LEU A 259 -9.12 -9.33 -10.48
CA LEU A 259 -10.57 -9.44 -10.58
C LEU A 259 -10.91 -10.24 -11.84
N PHE A 260 -11.57 -11.37 -11.67
CA PHE A 260 -12.14 -12.15 -12.76
C PHE A 260 -13.60 -11.79 -12.97
N LEU A 261 -14.00 -11.53 -14.21
CA LEU A 261 -15.38 -11.27 -14.62
C LEU A 261 -15.80 -12.27 -15.68
N PHE A 262 -16.98 -12.85 -15.52
CA PHE A 262 -17.54 -13.87 -16.42
C PHE A 262 -18.86 -13.39 -17.02
N ASP A 263 -19.05 -13.70 -18.31
CA ASP A 263 -20.29 -13.44 -19.03
C ASP A 263 -20.75 -14.66 -19.83
N THR A 264 -22.07 -14.79 -19.96
CA THR A 264 -22.75 -15.81 -20.78
C THR A 264 -22.74 -15.43 -22.26
N LYS A 265 -22.36 -14.19 -22.59
CA LYS A 265 -22.17 -13.68 -23.95
C LYS A 265 -20.70 -13.60 -24.31
N TYR A 266 -20.41 -13.68 -25.61
CA TYR A 266 -19.08 -13.37 -26.12
C TYR A 266 -18.84 -11.86 -26.01
N ILE A 267 -17.76 -11.48 -25.31
CA ILE A 267 -17.33 -10.10 -25.16
C ILE A 267 -16.08 -9.89 -25.98
N GLU A 268 -16.16 -8.99 -26.96
CA GLU A 268 -15.01 -8.48 -27.69
C GLU A 268 -14.52 -7.20 -27.00
N VAL A 269 -13.33 -7.26 -26.39
CA VAL A 269 -12.79 -6.14 -25.61
C VAL A 269 -12.05 -5.18 -26.53
N ASN A 270 -12.69 -4.07 -26.89
CA ASN A 270 -12.05 -3.02 -27.67
C ASN A 270 -11.09 -2.17 -26.80
N ASN A 271 -10.30 -1.29 -27.42
CA ASN A 271 -9.34 -0.44 -26.69
C ASN A 271 -9.98 0.45 -25.60
N HIS A 272 -11.24 0.85 -25.79
CA HIS A 272 -11.98 1.69 -24.85
C HIS A 272 -12.37 0.89 -23.60
N ASP A 273 -12.98 -0.27 -23.80
CA ASP A 273 -13.34 -1.20 -22.73
C ASP A 273 -12.10 -1.61 -21.93
N GLN A 274 -10.97 -1.78 -22.63
CA GLN A 274 -9.70 -2.04 -21.96
C GLN A 274 -9.28 -0.90 -21.03
N ILE A 275 -9.37 0.35 -21.47
CA ILE A 275 -9.01 1.51 -20.63
C ILE A 275 -9.96 1.62 -19.43
N PHE A 276 -11.26 1.44 -19.66
CA PHE A 276 -12.28 1.51 -18.62
C PHE A 276 -12.07 0.44 -17.52
N LEU A 277 -11.98 -0.84 -17.92
CA LEU A 277 -11.79 -1.95 -16.99
C LEU A 277 -10.44 -1.88 -16.25
N LYS A 278 -9.36 -1.43 -16.91
CA LYS A 278 -8.08 -1.15 -16.24
C LYS A 278 -8.20 -0.05 -15.19
N SER A 279 -8.97 1.00 -15.49
CA SER A 279 -9.19 2.10 -14.56
C SER A 279 -9.93 1.62 -13.31
N ILE A 280 -10.91 0.71 -13.47
CA ILE A 280 -11.55 0.03 -12.33
C ILE A 280 -10.52 -0.74 -11.51
N GLY A 281 -9.67 -1.55 -12.15
CA GLY A 281 -8.60 -2.29 -11.47
C GLY A 281 -7.63 -1.38 -10.68
N GLN A 282 -7.27 -0.22 -11.22
CA GLN A 282 -6.44 0.77 -10.53
C GLN A 282 -7.16 1.41 -9.32
N ILE A 283 -8.43 1.80 -9.48
CA ILE A 283 -9.22 2.38 -8.39
C ILE A 283 -9.34 1.38 -7.22
N ILE A 284 -9.64 0.12 -7.53
CA ILE A 284 -9.69 -0.95 -6.52
C ILE A 284 -8.32 -1.12 -5.86
N GLY A 285 -7.24 -1.09 -6.64
CA GLY A 285 -5.88 -1.27 -6.12
C GLY A 285 -5.46 -0.19 -5.13
N VAL A 286 -5.73 1.07 -5.46
CA VAL A 286 -5.47 2.21 -4.55
C VAL A 286 -6.30 2.10 -3.27
N ALA A 287 -7.58 1.76 -3.39
CA ALA A 287 -8.47 1.60 -2.23
C ALA A 287 -8.03 0.44 -1.32
N TYR A 288 -7.66 -0.69 -1.90
CA TYR A 288 -7.12 -1.84 -1.18
C TYR A 288 -5.82 -1.50 -0.45
N ARG A 289 -4.86 -0.88 -1.16
CA ARG A 289 -3.57 -0.48 -0.58
C ARG A 289 -3.75 0.47 0.60
N LYS A 290 -4.69 1.42 0.48
CA LYS A 290 -5.06 2.34 1.57
C LYS A 290 -5.56 1.58 2.81
N ILE A 291 -6.46 0.61 2.64
CA ILE A 291 -7.00 -0.21 3.75
C ILE A 291 -5.87 -0.98 4.44
N CYS A 292 -5.02 -1.65 3.65
CA CYS A 292 -3.89 -2.40 4.17
C CYS A 292 -2.89 -1.53 4.95
N LEU A 293 -2.56 -0.34 4.43
CA LEU A 293 -1.68 0.61 5.13
C LEU A 293 -2.30 1.11 6.44
N PHE A 294 -3.61 1.34 6.44
CA PHE A 294 -4.33 1.79 7.63
C PHE A 294 -4.32 0.73 8.74
N GLU A 295 -4.55 -0.54 8.39
CA GLU A 295 -4.46 -1.67 9.33
C GLU A 295 -3.04 -1.78 9.94
N GLN A 296 -1.99 -1.70 9.11
CA GLN A 296 -0.61 -1.71 9.59
C GLN A 296 -0.32 -0.59 10.59
N VAL A 297 -0.78 0.64 10.31
CA VAL A 297 -0.60 1.78 11.22
C VAL A 297 -1.34 1.55 12.54
N GLN A 298 -2.55 0.99 12.50
CA GLN A 298 -3.30 0.67 13.72
C GLN A 298 -2.59 -0.38 14.57
N ASP A 299 -2.09 -1.44 13.96
CA ASP A 299 -1.40 -2.51 14.68
C ASP A 299 -0.08 -2.04 15.28
N PHE A 300 0.70 -1.26 14.54
CA PHE A 300 1.90 -0.61 15.07
C PHE A 300 1.57 0.33 16.25
N SER A 301 0.50 1.12 16.13
CA SER A 301 0.06 2.01 17.22
C SER A 301 -0.34 1.22 18.47
N LYS A 302 -1.06 0.10 18.34
CA LYS A 302 -1.43 -0.78 19.46
C LYS A 302 -0.18 -1.38 20.13
N GLN A 303 0.76 -1.88 19.33
CA GLN A 303 2.02 -2.41 19.84
C GLN A 303 2.80 -1.34 20.61
N MET A 304 2.91 -0.14 20.06
CA MET A 304 3.63 0.97 20.70
C MET A 304 2.97 1.40 22.02
N GLN A 305 1.63 1.43 22.09
CA GLN A 305 0.91 1.68 23.34
C GLN A 305 1.19 0.61 24.39
N LEU A 306 1.21 -0.67 24.01
CA LEU A 306 1.47 -1.77 24.92
C LEU A 306 2.90 -1.74 25.46
N LEU A 307 3.90 -1.50 24.60
CA LEU A 307 5.29 -1.31 25.02
C LEU A 307 5.44 -0.11 25.96
N SER A 308 4.77 1.01 25.65
CA SER A 308 4.82 2.20 26.51
C SER A 308 4.23 1.93 27.90
N GLN A 309 3.13 1.18 27.99
CA GLN A 309 2.54 0.80 29.28
C GLN A 309 3.48 -0.13 30.07
N GLN A 310 4.14 -1.08 29.41
CA GLN A 310 5.13 -1.95 30.05
C GLN A 310 6.33 -1.16 30.55
N LEU A 311 6.83 -0.20 29.77
CA LEU A 311 7.94 0.67 30.19
C LEU A 311 7.58 1.48 31.44
N ILE A 312 6.41 2.13 31.45
CA ILE A 312 5.94 2.88 32.62
C ILE A 312 5.80 1.94 33.82
N TYR A 313 5.23 0.75 33.63
CA TYR A 313 5.08 -0.22 34.70
C TYR A 313 6.45 -0.65 35.28
N VAL A 314 7.42 -0.98 34.43
CA VAL A 314 8.78 -1.35 34.86
C VAL A 314 9.45 -0.19 35.58
N GLN A 315 9.34 1.03 35.05
CA GLN A 315 9.90 2.24 35.68
C GLN A 315 9.29 2.50 37.06
N GLU A 316 7.97 2.32 37.22
CA GLU A 316 7.29 2.55 38.49
C GLU A 316 7.60 1.46 39.52
N GLN A 317 7.74 0.20 39.07
CA GLN A 317 8.21 -0.91 39.92
C GLN A 317 9.64 -0.67 40.41
N GLU A 318 10.53 -0.22 39.52
CA GLU A 318 11.91 0.11 39.86
C GLU A 318 11.91 1.24 40.89
N ARG A 319 11.20 2.34 40.63
CA ARG A 319 11.12 3.47 41.57
C ARG A 319 10.58 3.06 42.94
N LYS A 320 9.59 2.16 42.98
CA LYS A 320 9.03 1.63 44.23
C LYS A 320 10.01 0.70 44.95
N HIS A 321 10.74 -0.14 44.22
CA HIS A 321 11.77 -1.01 44.78
C HIS A 321 12.90 -0.17 45.40
N LEU A 322 13.40 0.82 44.68
CA LEU A 322 14.42 1.75 45.18
C LEU A 322 13.97 2.51 46.41
N SER A 323 12.73 3.01 46.42
CA SER A 323 12.19 3.69 47.59
C SER A 323 12.12 2.78 48.81
N ARG A 324 11.86 1.48 48.62
CA ARG A 324 11.86 0.49 49.71
C ARG A 324 13.26 0.18 50.17
N GLU A 325 14.21 -0.10 49.27
CA GLU A 325 15.61 -0.35 49.61
C GLU A 325 16.21 0.83 50.39
N LEU A 326 15.98 2.06 49.90
CA LEU A 326 16.40 3.28 50.60
C LEU A 326 15.77 3.40 52.00
N HIS A 327 14.48 3.16 52.12
CA HIS A 327 13.78 3.32 53.40
C HIS A 327 14.12 2.20 54.41
N ASP A 328 14.19 0.95 53.95
CA ASP A 328 14.28 -0.23 54.81
C ASP A 328 15.72 -0.50 55.24
N GLN A 329 16.73 -0.33 54.38
CA GLN A 329 18.13 -0.54 54.77
C GLN A 329 18.76 0.74 55.32
N ILE A 330 18.81 1.79 54.52
CA ILE A 330 19.51 3.03 54.88
C ILE A 330 18.72 3.79 55.96
N GLY A 331 17.39 3.90 55.83
CA GLY A 331 16.55 4.59 56.81
C GLY A 331 16.59 3.98 58.21
N GLN A 332 16.63 2.65 58.32
CA GLN A 332 16.74 1.97 59.61
C GLN A 332 18.10 2.20 60.27
N LEU A 333 19.21 2.05 59.52
CA LEU A 333 20.56 2.29 60.03
C LEU A 333 20.78 3.74 60.45
N LEU A 334 20.28 4.71 59.68
CA LEU A 334 20.32 6.13 60.05
C LEU A 334 19.51 6.43 61.32
N THR A 335 18.41 5.71 61.54
CA THR A 335 17.60 5.85 62.77
C THR A 335 18.37 5.34 63.99
N VAL A 336 19.03 4.19 63.88
CA VAL A 336 19.89 3.65 64.95
C VAL A 336 21.06 4.60 65.22
N LEU A 337 21.72 5.10 64.17
CA LEU A 337 22.79 6.08 64.30
C LEU A 337 22.33 7.35 65.03
N LYS A 338 21.15 7.87 64.70
CA LYS A 338 20.57 9.05 65.36
C LYS A 338 20.36 8.81 66.86
N ILE A 339 19.85 7.63 67.25
CA ILE A 339 19.64 7.26 68.65
C ILE A 339 20.99 7.22 69.39
N ASN A 340 22.00 6.57 68.83
CA ASN A 340 23.34 6.49 69.43
C ASN A 340 23.95 7.89 69.63
N LEU A 341 23.85 8.78 68.64
CA LEU A 341 24.35 10.16 68.74
C LEU A 341 23.59 11.00 69.79
N GLN A 342 22.27 10.84 69.90
CA GLN A 342 21.47 11.50 70.95
C GLN A 342 21.86 11.01 72.34
N GLN A 343 22.19 9.73 72.47
CA GLN A 343 22.62 9.13 73.73
C GLN A 343 24.00 9.65 74.15
N ILE A 344 24.94 9.79 73.23
CA ILE A 344 26.25 10.42 73.45
C ILE A 344 26.07 11.89 73.90
N ASN A 345 25.16 12.63 73.26
CA ASN A 345 24.92 14.04 73.58
C ASN A 345 24.23 14.26 74.95
N SER A 346 23.52 13.25 75.48
CA SER A 346 22.75 13.36 76.73
C SER A 346 23.43 12.69 77.94
N GLN A 347 24.19 11.61 77.73
CA GLN A 347 24.79 10.80 78.81
C GLN A 347 26.32 10.91 78.90
N GLY A 348 26.97 11.63 77.97
CA GLY A 348 28.43 11.80 77.93
C GLY A 348 29.11 10.86 76.92
N TYR A 349 30.37 11.16 76.60
CA TYR A 349 31.14 10.41 75.61
C TYR A 349 31.66 9.09 76.19
N SER A 350 31.51 8.00 75.42
CA SER A 350 32.16 6.72 75.63
C SER A 350 32.83 6.33 74.30
N GLU A 351 34.10 5.95 74.34
CA GLU A 351 34.84 5.53 73.13
C GLU A 351 34.10 4.42 72.38
N ASP A 352 33.53 3.45 73.11
CA ASP A 352 32.78 2.31 72.54
C ASP A 352 31.48 2.74 71.80
N ASN A 353 30.80 3.81 72.25
CA ASN A 353 29.62 4.34 71.56
C ASN A 353 29.97 5.15 70.31
N ILE A 354 31.12 5.83 70.31
CA ILE A 354 31.63 6.56 69.15
C ILE A 354 32.10 5.55 68.08
N GLU A 355 32.84 4.52 68.48
CA GLU A 355 33.32 3.46 67.59
C GLU A 355 32.15 2.72 66.90
N LYS A 356 31.14 2.29 67.66
CA LYS A 356 29.90 1.70 67.10
C LYS A 356 29.15 2.64 66.15
N SER A 357 29.18 3.94 66.41
CA SER A 357 28.54 4.94 65.54
C SER A 357 29.33 5.14 64.24
N ILE A 358 30.66 5.12 64.32
CA ILE A 358 31.55 5.16 63.15
C ILE A 358 31.35 3.90 62.29
N ASP A 359 31.26 2.72 62.91
CA ASP A 359 30.99 1.46 62.19
C ASP A 359 29.63 1.48 61.48
N LEU A 360 28.58 1.98 62.14
CA LEU A 360 27.27 2.17 61.50
C LEU A 360 27.31 3.14 60.31
N VAL A 361 28.09 4.24 60.41
CA VAL A 361 28.28 5.17 59.30
C VAL A 361 29.02 4.50 58.14
N ASN A 362 30.06 3.72 58.42
CA ASN A 362 30.80 2.98 57.40
C ASN A 362 29.89 1.99 56.66
N ASN A 363 29.06 1.24 57.40
CA ASN A 363 28.08 0.33 56.82
C ASN A 363 27.05 1.07 55.94
N VAL A 364 26.50 2.20 56.40
CA VAL A 364 25.57 3.02 55.59
C VAL A 364 26.23 3.55 54.32
N LEU A 365 27.49 3.99 54.41
CA LEU A 365 28.24 4.47 53.24
C LEU A 365 28.49 3.34 52.24
N GLU A 366 28.71 2.11 52.71
CA GLU A 366 28.86 0.93 51.87
C GLU A 366 27.53 0.53 51.21
N ASP A 367 26.42 0.52 51.95
CA ASP A 367 25.08 0.26 51.41
C ASP A 367 24.64 1.31 50.37
N VAL A 368 24.90 2.60 50.62
CA VAL A 368 24.61 3.68 49.65
C VAL A 368 25.45 3.53 48.39
N LYS A 369 26.74 3.19 48.53
CA LYS A 369 27.59 2.89 47.38
C LYS A 369 27.03 1.71 46.60
N ASP A 370 26.66 0.63 47.28
CA ASP A 370 26.10 -0.58 46.67
C ASP A 370 24.81 -0.31 45.90
N LEU A 371 23.87 0.45 46.47
CA LEU A 371 22.64 0.86 45.81
C LEU A 371 22.93 1.81 44.63
N SER A 372 23.92 2.69 44.76
CA SER A 372 24.35 3.53 43.65
C SER A 372 24.91 2.68 42.51
N PHE A 373 25.71 1.65 42.80
CA PHE A 373 26.26 0.71 41.82
C PHE A 373 25.20 -0.11 41.09
N SER A 374 24.15 -0.54 41.78
CA SER A 374 23.06 -1.31 41.17
C SER A 374 22.25 -0.45 40.18
N LEU A 375 22.06 0.83 40.52
CA LEU A 375 21.33 1.82 39.73
C LEU A 375 22.10 2.35 38.53
N ARG A 376 23.32 2.83 38.76
CA ARG A 376 24.21 3.35 37.73
C ARG A 376 25.65 3.21 38.23
N PRO A 377 26.53 2.45 37.56
CA PRO A 377 27.88 2.26 38.07
C PRO A 377 28.65 3.59 38.03
N VAL A 378 28.71 4.31 39.15
CA VAL A 378 29.41 5.62 39.21
C VAL A 378 30.91 5.45 38.92
N LEU A 379 31.48 4.26 39.20
CA LEU A 379 32.85 3.89 38.80
C LEU A 379 33.05 3.85 37.28
N LEU A 380 31.99 3.64 36.47
CA LEU A 380 32.14 3.69 35.01
C LEU A 380 32.49 5.11 34.57
N ASP A 381 31.81 6.11 35.13
CA ASP A 381 31.98 7.51 34.77
C ASP A 381 33.40 7.99 35.16
N ASP A 382 33.88 7.65 36.37
CA ASP A 382 35.15 8.15 36.91
C ASP A 382 36.38 7.26 36.61
N LEU A 383 36.25 5.93 36.62
CA LEU A 383 37.38 4.99 36.49
C LEU A 383 37.32 4.07 35.25
N GLY A 384 36.20 4.06 34.51
CA GLY A 384 36.05 3.36 33.23
C GLY A 384 35.67 1.89 33.36
N LEU A 385 35.36 1.29 32.20
CA LEU A 385 34.77 -0.06 32.10
C LEU A 385 35.60 -1.16 32.79
N GLU A 386 36.93 -1.17 32.64
CA GLU A 386 37.79 -2.19 33.25
C GLU A 386 37.73 -2.14 34.79
N SER A 387 37.89 -0.94 35.35
CA SER A 387 37.90 -0.70 36.80
C SER A 387 36.57 -1.08 37.44
N ALA A 388 35.46 -0.67 36.81
CA ALA A 388 34.12 -1.01 37.29
C ALA A 388 33.84 -2.52 37.26
N LEU A 389 34.32 -3.22 36.22
CA LEU A 389 34.19 -4.68 36.14
C LEU A 389 35.05 -5.39 37.18
N ARG A 390 36.30 -4.96 37.42
CA ARG A 390 37.15 -5.53 38.48
C ARG A 390 36.46 -5.46 39.83
N TRP A 391 35.98 -4.26 40.19
CA TRP A 391 35.27 -4.04 41.44
C TRP A 391 34.04 -4.96 41.58
N HIS A 392 33.23 -5.06 40.52
CA HIS A 392 32.06 -5.93 40.53
C HIS A 392 32.42 -7.42 40.68
N LEU A 393 33.50 -7.87 40.02
CA LEU A 393 33.96 -9.26 40.12
C LEU A 393 34.49 -9.61 41.51
N ASP A 394 35.25 -8.69 42.14
CA ASP A 394 35.77 -8.87 43.50
C ASP A 394 34.62 -9.05 44.50
N LYS A 395 33.53 -8.30 44.35
CA LYS A 395 32.31 -8.45 45.17
C LYS A 395 31.68 -9.83 45.01
N TYR A 396 31.50 -10.31 43.79
CA TYR A 396 30.94 -11.65 43.56
C TYR A 396 31.86 -12.75 44.12
N ALA A 397 33.17 -12.59 44.01
CA ALA A 397 34.14 -13.54 44.56
C ALA A 397 33.98 -13.69 46.09
N GLN A 398 33.76 -12.58 46.80
CA GLN A 398 33.59 -12.57 48.26
C GLN A 398 32.33 -13.32 48.72
N HIS A 399 31.23 -13.26 47.98
CA HIS A 399 29.94 -13.83 48.40
C HIS A 399 29.66 -15.24 47.87
N THR A 400 30.30 -15.65 46.76
CA THR A 400 29.95 -16.90 46.06
C THR A 400 31.03 -17.97 46.11
N GLY A 401 32.27 -17.62 46.49
CA GLY A 401 33.42 -18.53 46.46
C GLY A 401 33.90 -18.92 45.05
N ILE A 402 33.36 -18.30 44.01
CA ILE A 402 33.69 -18.56 42.60
C ILE A 402 34.97 -17.82 42.21
N HIS A 403 35.86 -18.48 41.46
CA HIS A 403 37.07 -17.85 40.96
C HIS A 403 36.82 -17.08 39.65
N PHE A 404 36.99 -15.77 39.70
CA PHE A 404 36.92 -14.88 38.53
C PHE A 404 38.31 -14.57 37.98
N ASN A 405 38.49 -14.65 36.66
CA ASN A 405 39.71 -14.23 35.98
C ASN A 405 39.39 -13.20 34.91
N LEU A 406 39.80 -11.94 35.14
CA LEU A 406 39.67 -10.86 34.18
C LEU A 406 41.00 -10.62 33.46
N ASN A 407 40.98 -10.72 32.13
CA ASN A 407 42.11 -10.37 31.28
C ASN A 407 41.67 -9.33 30.23
N SER A 408 42.16 -8.11 30.39
CA SER A 408 41.82 -6.96 29.54
C SER A 408 43.06 -6.29 28.95
N ASN A 409 42.90 -5.68 27.77
CA ASN A 409 43.90 -4.78 27.18
C ASN A 409 43.39 -3.33 27.06
N LEU A 410 42.37 -2.97 27.84
CA LEU A 410 41.71 -1.66 27.76
C LEU A 410 42.58 -0.56 28.35
N GLY A 411 43.26 -0.80 29.49
CA GLY A 411 44.03 0.25 30.15
C GLY A 411 43.15 1.48 30.44
N ASP A 412 43.62 2.67 30.06
CA ASP A 412 42.88 3.94 30.23
C ASP A 412 41.98 4.31 29.04
N ILE A 413 41.72 3.39 28.10
CA ILE A 413 40.84 3.65 26.96
C ILE A 413 39.41 3.86 27.45
N ARG A 414 38.81 4.98 27.04
CA ARG A 414 37.41 5.35 27.28
C ARG A 414 36.57 5.23 26.02
N PHE A 415 35.31 4.84 26.19
CA PHE A 415 34.30 4.82 25.13
C PHE A 415 33.14 5.78 25.47
N SER A 416 32.20 5.96 24.54
CA SER A 416 30.95 6.65 24.83
C SER A 416 30.24 6.03 26.05
N SER A 417 29.71 6.84 26.97
CA SER A 417 29.06 6.38 28.22
C SER A 417 28.01 5.28 27.96
N ASP A 418 27.19 5.43 26.91
CA ASP A 418 26.17 4.43 26.56
C ASP A 418 26.74 3.06 26.16
N LEU A 419 27.88 3.05 25.46
CA LEU A 419 28.58 1.81 25.09
C LEU A 419 29.17 1.13 26.32
N GLU A 420 29.82 1.90 27.20
CA GLU A 420 30.41 1.36 28.42
C GLU A 420 29.32 0.78 29.34
N ILE A 421 28.20 1.49 29.54
CA ILE A 421 27.05 1.03 30.34
C ILE A 421 26.48 -0.26 29.74
N SER A 422 26.30 -0.30 28.42
CA SER A 422 25.78 -1.47 27.73
C SER A 422 26.70 -2.68 27.90
N CYS A 423 28.00 -2.47 27.74
CA CYS A 423 29.02 -3.49 27.91
C CYS A 423 29.03 -4.04 29.34
N TYR A 424 28.98 -3.14 30.34
CA TYR A 424 28.92 -3.50 31.75
C TYR A 424 27.67 -4.32 32.08
N ARG A 425 26.49 -3.88 31.65
CA ARG A 425 25.22 -4.58 31.89
C ARG A 425 25.18 -5.95 31.23
N ILE A 426 25.77 -6.11 30.05
CA ILE A 426 25.88 -7.42 29.39
C ILE A 426 26.79 -8.38 30.18
N VAL A 427 27.94 -7.90 30.67
CA VAL A 427 28.83 -8.72 31.50
C VAL A 427 28.15 -9.11 32.82
N GLN A 428 27.47 -8.15 33.46
CA GLN A 428 26.70 -8.38 34.69
C GLN A 428 25.60 -9.45 34.50
N GLU A 429 24.82 -9.33 33.42
CA GLU A 429 23.76 -10.27 33.09
C GLU A 429 24.31 -11.66 32.77
N ALA A 430 25.42 -11.74 32.02
CA ALA A 430 26.09 -13.00 31.70
C ALA A 430 26.62 -13.73 32.96
N ILE A 431 27.23 -12.99 33.89
CA ILE A 431 27.69 -13.54 35.19
C ILE A 431 26.50 -13.99 36.03
N THR A 432 25.45 -13.18 36.11
CA THR A 432 24.22 -13.51 36.87
C THR A 432 23.58 -14.78 36.33
N ASN A 433 23.48 -14.92 35.00
CA ASN A 433 22.96 -16.12 34.36
C ASN A 433 23.85 -17.34 34.64
N ALA A 434 25.17 -17.19 34.59
CA ALA A 434 26.09 -18.28 34.95
C ALA A 434 25.86 -18.74 36.40
N ILE A 435 25.81 -17.82 37.36
CA ILE A 435 25.63 -18.14 38.79
C ILE A 435 24.27 -18.80 39.04
N LYS A 436 23.19 -18.25 38.48
CA LYS A 436 21.82 -18.76 38.71
C LYS A 436 21.54 -20.10 38.04
N HIS A 437 22.18 -20.39 36.92
CA HIS A 437 21.76 -21.49 36.05
C HIS A 437 22.85 -22.54 35.78
N ALA A 438 24.11 -22.26 36.10
CA ALA A 438 25.22 -23.13 35.72
C ALA A 438 26.06 -23.66 36.90
N ASN A 439 25.90 -23.11 38.12
CA ASN A 439 26.74 -23.40 39.30
C ASN A 439 28.24 -23.50 38.97
N PRO A 440 28.85 -22.47 38.37
CA PRO A 440 30.22 -22.52 37.88
C PRO A 440 31.22 -22.50 39.04
N THR A 441 32.36 -23.15 38.86
CA THR A 441 33.49 -23.02 39.80
C THR A 441 34.45 -21.91 39.35
N LYS A 442 34.47 -21.59 38.05
CA LYS A 442 35.35 -20.60 37.45
C LYS A 442 34.68 -19.84 36.31
N ILE A 443 34.85 -18.52 36.31
CA ILE A 443 34.40 -17.64 35.22
C ILE A 443 35.59 -16.84 34.69
N ASN A 444 35.91 -17.03 33.41
CA ASN A 444 36.94 -16.30 32.70
C ASN A 444 36.33 -15.20 31.83
N ILE A 445 36.80 -13.97 31.99
CA ILE A 445 36.34 -12.80 31.24
C ILE A 445 37.54 -12.21 30.51
N LYS A 446 37.44 -12.14 29.18
CA LYS A 446 38.45 -11.51 28.31
C LYS A 446 37.84 -10.32 27.59
N ILE A 447 38.47 -9.16 27.73
CA ILE A 447 38.03 -7.93 27.06
C ILE A 447 39.17 -7.40 26.20
N LYS A 448 38.96 -7.36 24.89
CA LYS A 448 39.98 -6.92 23.93
C LYS A 448 39.47 -5.82 23.02
N TYR A 449 40.23 -4.74 22.91
CA TYR A 449 40.00 -3.68 21.93
C TYR A 449 41.12 -3.68 20.88
N ASN A 450 40.78 -4.08 19.64
CA ASN A 450 41.70 -4.10 18.51
C ASN A 450 40.96 -3.70 17.22
N ASN A 451 41.61 -2.94 16.33
CA ASN A 451 41.09 -2.59 15.00
C ASN A 451 39.65 -2.04 15.02
N LYS A 452 39.33 -1.12 15.95
CA LYS A 452 37.98 -0.55 16.16
C LYS A 452 36.91 -1.55 16.61
N HIS A 453 37.28 -2.74 17.03
CA HIS A 453 36.36 -3.72 17.59
C HIS A 453 36.63 -3.95 19.06
N LEU A 454 35.60 -3.73 19.89
CA LEU A 454 35.59 -4.13 21.30
C LEU A 454 34.99 -5.53 21.39
N LYS A 455 35.79 -6.50 21.81
CA LYS A 455 35.41 -7.90 21.94
C LYS A 455 35.36 -8.27 23.41
N VAL A 456 34.21 -8.74 23.87
CA VAL A 456 34.00 -9.28 25.21
C VAL A 456 33.74 -10.77 25.08
N LEU A 457 34.48 -11.57 25.84
CA LEU A 457 34.33 -13.02 25.91
C LEU A 457 34.18 -13.41 27.37
N ILE A 458 33.04 -13.98 27.72
CA ILE A 458 32.75 -14.51 29.06
C ILE A 458 32.57 -16.02 28.93
N GLN A 459 33.37 -16.78 29.67
CA GLN A 459 33.35 -18.24 29.63
C GLN A 459 33.22 -18.78 31.05
N ASN A 460 32.20 -19.59 31.31
CA ASN A 460 32.04 -20.33 32.56
C ASN A 460 32.17 -21.83 32.33
N ASP A 461 32.50 -22.57 33.38
CA ASP A 461 32.69 -24.02 33.42
C ASP A 461 31.49 -24.80 33.97
N GLY A 462 30.30 -24.18 33.98
CA GLY A 462 29.08 -24.77 34.56
C GLY A 462 28.33 -25.74 33.65
N GLN A 463 27.07 -26.04 33.97
CA GLN A 463 26.33 -27.15 33.34
C GLN A 463 25.87 -26.93 31.88
N GLY A 464 26.08 -25.77 31.25
CA GLY A 464 25.66 -25.52 29.86
C GLY A 464 24.14 -25.63 29.63
N PHE A 465 23.66 -25.27 28.43
CA PHE A 465 22.26 -25.44 28.03
C PHE A 465 22.08 -25.46 26.50
N ASP A 466 20.98 -26.02 26.02
CA ASP A 466 20.62 -25.96 24.60
C ASP A 466 20.04 -24.58 24.25
N VAL A 467 20.76 -23.84 23.40
CA VAL A 467 20.42 -22.47 23.00
C VAL A 467 19.18 -22.43 22.10
N ASP A 468 19.05 -23.39 21.18
CA ASP A 468 17.97 -23.42 20.19
C ASP A 468 16.64 -23.82 20.82
N LEU A 469 16.66 -24.77 21.77
CA LEU A 469 15.46 -25.16 22.53
C LEU A 469 14.94 -24.01 23.39
N LYS A 470 15.82 -23.29 24.09
CA LYS A 470 15.43 -22.14 24.96
C LYS A 470 14.92 -20.93 24.20
N LEU A 471 15.39 -20.69 22.97
CA LEU A 471 14.86 -19.63 22.11
C LEU A 471 13.49 -20.01 21.50
N LYS A 472 13.27 -21.29 21.21
CA LYS A 472 12.00 -21.81 20.65
C LYS A 472 10.89 -21.99 21.68
N GLU A 473 11.21 -22.27 22.94
CA GLU A 473 10.20 -22.50 24.00
C GLU A 473 9.36 -21.27 24.37
N GLY A 474 9.65 -20.07 23.83
CA GLY A 474 8.70 -18.95 23.78
C GLY A 474 8.18 -18.45 25.13
N VAL A 475 8.73 -18.90 26.27
CA VAL A 475 8.35 -18.40 27.59
C VAL A 475 8.99 -17.02 27.76
N TYR A 476 8.27 -15.99 27.30
CA TYR A 476 8.65 -14.57 27.38
C TYR A 476 9.15 -14.15 28.77
N GLN A 477 8.76 -14.83 29.85
CA GLN A 477 9.23 -14.55 31.21
C GLN A 477 10.58 -15.18 31.61
N LYS A 478 11.06 -16.25 30.95
CA LYS A 478 12.30 -16.96 31.34
C LYS A 478 13.52 -16.60 30.47
N SER A 479 13.35 -15.83 29.39
CA SER A 479 14.42 -15.50 28.42
C SER A 479 14.75 -14.00 28.35
N LEU A 480 14.15 -13.16 29.20
CA LEU A 480 14.31 -11.69 29.20
C LEU A 480 15.79 -11.24 29.26
N GLY A 481 16.62 -11.95 30.02
CA GLY A 481 18.05 -11.66 30.13
C GLY A 481 18.80 -11.79 28.81
N LEU A 482 18.50 -12.82 28.01
CA LEU A 482 19.12 -13.06 26.71
C LEU A 482 18.65 -12.06 25.66
N ILE A 483 17.34 -11.76 25.64
CA ILE A 483 16.73 -10.77 24.73
C ILE A 483 17.31 -9.38 25.03
N GLY A 484 17.37 -8.98 26.30
CA GLY A 484 17.93 -7.70 26.69
C GLY A 484 19.44 -7.57 26.39
N MET A 485 20.19 -8.67 26.39
CA MET A 485 21.58 -8.66 25.89
C MET A 485 21.64 -8.49 24.37
N GLN A 486 20.78 -9.17 23.60
CA GLN A 486 20.72 -9.02 22.13
C GLN A 486 20.36 -7.60 21.71
N GLU A 487 19.33 -7.00 22.31
CA GLU A 487 18.89 -5.63 22.01
C GLU A 487 20.01 -4.62 22.28
N ARG A 488 20.70 -4.74 23.43
CA ARG A 488 21.82 -3.85 23.78
C ARG A 488 23.01 -3.98 22.83
N VAL A 489 23.27 -5.17 22.30
CA VAL A 489 24.32 -5.38 21.29
C VAL A 489 23.89 -4.80 19.94
N ALA A 490 22.63 -4.97 19.56
CA ALA A 490 22.08 -4.45 18.31
C ALA A 490 22.09 -2.91 18.25
N LEU A 491 21.86 -2.22 19.37
CA LEU A 491 21.91 -0.74 19.47
C LEU A 491 23.24 -0.14 18.97
N PHE A 492 24.34 -0.88 19.06
CA PHE A 492 25.67 -0.44 18.62
C PHE A 492 26.16 -1.19 17.36
N GLY A 493 25.25 -1.80 16.60
CA GLY A 493 25.59 -2.58 15.39
C GLY A 493 26.56 -3.72 15.68
N GLY A 494 26.50 -4.29 16.89
CA GLY A 494 27.37 -5.38 17.33
C GLY A 494 26.80 -6.76 17.01
N GLU A 495 27.58 -7.79 17.32
CA GLU A 495 27.19 -9.20 17.19
C GLU A 495 27.30 -9.91 18.54
N LEU A 496 26.23 -10.60 18.95
CA LEU A 496 26.19 -11.49 20.10
C LEU A 496 26.16 -12.93 19.64
N LYS A 497 27.10 -13.75 20.12
CA LYS A 497 27.13 -15.21 19.92
C LYS A 497 27.18 -15.89 21.27
N ILE A 498 26.24 -16.79 21.51
CA ILE A 498 26.22 -17.64 22.69
C ILE A 498 26.51 -19.05 22.21
N ILE A 499 27.55 -19.65 22.79
CA ILE A 499 28.01 -21.00 22.46
C ILE A 499 27.94 -21.79 23.76
N SER A 500 27.09 -22.80 23.77
CA SER A 500 27.04 -23.80 24.82
C SER A 500 26.98 -25.16 24.16
N SER A 501 27.93 -26.03 24.45
CA SER A 501 27.79 -27.45 24.13
C SER A 501 26.84 -28.11 25.14
N SER A 502 26.44 -29.35 24.85
CA SER A 502 25.56 -30.20 25.67
C SER A 502 25.87 -30.15 27.18
N LEU A 503 24.89 -30.54 28.00
CA LEU A 503 24.97 -30.58 29.47
C LEU A 503 26.37 -30.99 29.99
N GLY A 504 27.11 -30.04 30.56
CA GLY A 504 28.42 -30.25 31.21
C GLY A 504 29.63 -29.47 30.68
N ASP A 505 29.54 -28.80 29.52
CA ASP A 505 30.70 -28.16 28.87
C ASP A 505 30.87 -26.64 29.15
N GLY A 506 30.03 -26.06 30.01
CA GLY A 506 30.03 -24.63 30.28
C GLY A 506 29.34 -23.79 29.20
N THR A 507 29.34 -22.46 29.39
CA THR A 507 28.75 -21.52 28.42
C THR A 507 29.75 -20.41 28.10
N THR A 508 29.86 -20.11 26.81
CA THR A 508 30.66 -19.00 26.28
C THR A 508 29.76 -17.95 25.65
N VAL A 509 29.80 -16.74 26.20
CA VAL A 509 29.14 -15.56 25.64
C VAL A 509 30.20 -14.68 24.97
N LYS A 510 30.04 -14.45 23.66
CA LYS A 510 30.94 -13.64 22.85
C LYS A 510 30.18 -12.45 22.29
N VAL A 511 30.64 -11.26 22.62
CA VAL A 511 30.06 -9.99 22.16
C VAL A 511 31.12 -9.25 21.36
N THR A 512 30.76 -8.69 20.21
CA THR A 512 31.63 -7.82 19.43
C THR A 512 30.90 -6.52 19.13
N PHE A 513 31.44 -5.40 19.57
CA PHE A 513 30.97 -4.06 19.20
C PHE A 513 31.88 -3.46 18.14
N THR A 514 31.28 -2.70 17.21
CA THR A 514 32.04 -1.87 16.27
C THR A 514 32.07 -0.46 16.82
N VAL A 515 33.24 -0.03 17.27
CA VAL A 515 33.42 1.29 17.89
C VAL A 515 33.71 2.31 16.77
N PRO A 516 32.83 3.31 16.55
CA PRO A 516 33.14 4.39 15.62
C PRO A 516 34.40 5.15 16.10
N PRO A 517 35.23 5.70 15.19
CA PRO A 517 36.35 6.54 15.60
C PRO A 517 35.80 7.83 16.24
N GLU A 518 35.79 7.93 17.57
CA GLU A 518 35.37 9.17 18.23
C GLU A 518 36.47 10.23 18.15
N ASN A 519 36.14 11.30 17.42
CA ASN A 519 36.74 12.61 17.52
C ASN A 519 36.28 13.25 18.84
N LYS A 520 37.13 13.30 19.87
CA LYS A 520 37.31 14.49 20.74
C LYS A 520 38.39 14.26 21.80
N LYS A 521 39.57 14.82 21.52
CA LYS A 521 40.33 15.53 22.56
C LYS A 521 39.47 16.69 23.07
N ARG A 522 39.38 16.85 24.39
CA ARG A 522 39.44 18.10 25.20
C ARG A 522 38.67 17.88 26.52
N LYS A 523 39.11 18.36 27.68
CA LYS A 523 40.04 19.45 28.02
C LYS A 523 40.57 19.18 29.43
N GLY A 524 41.86 19.42 29.66
CA GLY A 524 42.33 19.76 31.00
C GLY A 524 41.70 21.08 31.46
N GLY A 525 41.47 21.15 32.76
CA GLY A 525 40.92 22.27 33.51
C GLY A 525 40.75 21.82 34.94
#